data_AF-A0A966K6L2-F1
#
_entry.id   AF-A0A966K6L2-F1
#
_cell.length_a   1.000
_cell.length_b   1.000
_cell.length_c   1.000
_cell.angle_alpha   90.00
_cell.angle_beta   90.00
_cell.angle_gamma   90.00
#
_symmetry.space_group_name_H-M   'P 1'
#
loop_
_entity.id
_entity.type
_entity.pdbx_description
1 polymer ?
#
loop_
_entity_poly.entity_id
_entity_poly.type
_entity_poly.pdbx_seq_one_letter_code
_entity_poly.pdbx_strand_id
1 'polypeptide(L)'
;LLKEQGIQYVEVRGIDLNPSEAIGISKDHIRVLDLLLIYCLITPSRKMTDKEKIQIEQQDINVIKSGRNPNLKVLYKDREISINLARQELIKDLRQLALEFKDQAFVDAIKNLGSFKKNKFNQAESFHDYGIKKTIENFQTINSFSNFDVELCEKEASDSLKEFDRINQKQEIAFDEFVNSYNSKI
;
A
#
# COMPACT_ATOMS: atom_id res chain seq x y z
N LEU A 1 -8.79 16.74 15.78
CA LEU A 1 -9.16 15.88 14.63
C LEU A 1 -9.43 14.43 15.03
N LEU A 2 -8.45 13.50 15.09
CA LEU A 2 -8.74 12.08 15.42
C LEU A 2 -9.45 11.89 16.77
N LYS A 3 -9.02 12.63 17.81
CA LYS A 3 -9.68 12.63 19.13
C LYS A 3 -11.15 13.12 19.08
N GLU A 4 -11.48 13.99 18.12
CA GLU A 4 -12.78 14.68 18.05
C GLU A 4 -13.74 14.04 17.04
N GLN A 5 -13.23 13.56 15.92
CA GLN A 5 -13.99 13.08 14.77
C GLN A 5 -13.85 11.57 14.56
N GLY A 6 -12.97 10.90 15.32
CA GLY A 6 -12.68 9.48 15.14
C GLY A 6 -11.85 9.19 13.88
N ILE A 7 -11.85 7.92 13.47
CA ILE A 7 -11.11 7.42 12.29
C ILE A 7 -12.08 7.36 11.11
N GLN A 8 -11.80 8.13 10.05
CA GLN A 8 -12.62 8.13 8.83
C GLN A 8 -12.19 7.07 7.82
N TYR A 9 -10.88 6.86 7.67
CA TYR A 9 -10.30 5.86 6.76
C TYR A 9 -8.93 5.39 7.28
N VAL A 10 -8.41 4.32 6.68
CA VAL A 10 -7.05 3.81 6.95
C VAL A 10 -6.16 4.01 5.73
N GLU A 11 -4.94 4.51 5.93
CA GLU A 11 -3.92 4.66 4.88
C GLU A 11 -2.95 3.48 4.96
N VAL A 12 -2.94 2.62 3.93
CA VAL A 12 -2.00 1.49 3.83
C VAL A 12 -0.74 1.94 3.09
N ARG A 13 0.40 1.99 3.79
CA ARG A 13 1.66 2.54 3.27
C ARG A 13 2.73 1.49 2.94
N GLY A 14 2.51 0.23 3.31
CA GLY A 14 3.48 -0.86 3.17
C GLY A 14 3.50 -1.53 1.79
N ILE A 15 3.30 -0.77 0.72
CA ILE A 15 3.16 -1.29 -0.65
C ILE A 15 4.26 -0.68 -1.53
N ASP A 16 5.16 -1.53 -2.03
CA ASP A 16 6.18 -1.12 -2.99
C ASP A 16 5.58 -0.91 -4.40
N LEU A 17 6.22 -0.04 -5.19
CA LEU A 17 5.88 0.11 -6.60
C LEU A 17 6.11 -1.21 -7.35
N ASN A 18 5.11 -1.63 -8.13
CA ASN A 18 5.25 -2.76 -9.03
C ASN A 18 5.95 -2.32 -10.32
N PRO A 19 7.19 -2.77 -10.59
CA PRO A 19 7.93 -2.37 -11.79
C PRO A 19 7.32 -2.91 -13.09
N SER A 20 6.35 -3.83 -13.03
CA SER A 20 5.66 -4.35 -14.20
C SER A 20 4.40 -3.57 -14.57
N GLU A 21 4.01 -2.58 -13.77
CA GLU A 21 2.82 -1.76 -13.99
C GLU A 21 3.25 -0.32 -14.24
N ALA A 22 2.80 0.28 -15.34
CA ALA A 22 3.21 1.63 -15.71
C ALA A 22 2.83 2.68 -14.66
N ILE A 23 1.71 2.47 -13.97
CA ILE A 23 1.21 3.33 -12.87
C ILE A 23 1.62 2.84 -11.47
N GLY A 24 2.48 1.81 -11.38
CA GLY A 24 3.05 1.32 -10.12
C GLY A 24 2.19 0.34 -9.32
N ILE A 25 0.93 0.09 -9.67
CA ILE A 25 0.07 -0.91 -9.02
C ILE A 25 -0.95 -1.49 -10.02
N SER A 26 -1.29 -2.78 -9.88
CA SER A 26 -2.28 -3.45 -10.73
C SER A 26 -3.66 -3.44 -10.08
N LYS A 27 -4.72 -3.57 -10.88
CA LYS A 27 -6.09 -3.76 -10.37
C LYS A 27 -6.22 -5.00 -9.48
N ASP A 28 -5.47 -6.06 -9.78
CA ASP A 28 -5.47 -7.27 -8.95
C ASP A 28 -4.84 -7.03 -7.58
N HIS A 29 -3.75 -6.24 -7.51
CA HIS A 29 -3.18 -5.85 -6.22
C HIS A 29 -4.16 -5.02 -5.39
N ILE A 30 -4.88 -4.08 -6.01
CA ILE A 30 -5.93 -3.29 -5.34
C ILE A 30 -7.02 -4.20 -4.78
N ARG A 31 -7.56 -5.13 -5.57
CA ARG A 31 -8.59 -6.07 -5.11
C ARG A 31 -8.12 -6.96 -3.98
N VAL A 32 -6.86 -7.39 -3.99
CA VAL A 32 -6.29 -8.18 -2.89
C VAL A 32 -6.18 -7.32 -1.62
N LEU A 33 -5.85 -6.04 -1.73
CA LEU A 33 -5.84 -5.11 -0.60
C LEU A 33 -7.25 -4.90 -0.05
N ASP A 34 -8.26 -4.73 -0.90
CA ASP A 34 -9.67 -4.65 -0.48
C ASP A 34 -10.07 -5.89 0.32
N LEU A 35 -9.80 -7.08 -0.22
CA LEU A 35 -10.08 -8.35 0.47
C LEU A 35 -9.32 -8.45 1.80
N LEU A 36 -8.06 -8.03 1.84
CA LEU A 36 -7.25 -8.06 3.06
C LEU A 36 -7.80 -7.11 4.13
N LEU A 37 -8.18 -5.89 3.76
CA LEU A 37 -8.75 -4.91 4.68
C LEU A 37 -10.10 -5.37 5.24
N ILE A 38 -10.94 -5.96 4.38
CA ILE A 38 -12.25 -6.50 4.79
C ILE A 38 -12.06 -7.75 5.64
N TYR A 39 -11.10 -8.61 5.32
CA TYR A 39 -10.72 -9.74 6.17
C TYR A 39 -10.29 -9.27 7.57
N CYS A 40 -9.46 -8.24 7.67
CA CYS A 40 -9.07 -7.64 8.94
C CYS A 40 -10.27 -7.03 9.70
N LEU A 41 -11.27 -6.48 8.98
CA LEU A 41 -12.48 -5.91 9.58
C LEU A 41 -13.39 -6.98 10.20
N ILE A 42 -13.57 -8.11 9.52
CA ILE A 42 -14.53 -9.15 9.94
C ILE A 42 -13.91 -10.23 10.83
N THR A 43 -12.58 -10.35 10.83
CA THR A 43 -11.88 -11.34 11.64
C THR A 43 -11.76 -10.84 13.08
N PRO A 44 -12.05 -11.68 14.10
CA PRO A 44 -11.86 -11.29 15.49
C PRO A 44 -10.44 -10.78 15.76
N SER A 45 -10.34 -9.54 16.26
CA SER A 45 -9.07 -8.89 16.59
C SER A 45 -9.09 -8.48 18.06
N ARG A 46 -8.39 -9.24 18.89
CA ARG A 46 -8.25 -8.94 20.33
C ARG A 46 -7.36 -7.72 20.55
N LYS A 47 -7.56 -7.04 21.68
CA LYS A 47 -6.66 -5.94 22.07
C LYS A 47 -5.21 -6.45 22.10
N MET A 48 -4.35 -5.76 21.37
CA MET A 48 -2.92 -6.07 21.30
C MET A 48 -2.24 -5.67 22.60
N THR A 49 -1.42 -6.57 23.13
CA THR A 49 -0.53 -6.29 24.28
C THR A 49 0.80 -5.73 23.82
N ASP A 50 1.56 -5.08 24.72
CA ASP A 50 2.90 -4.56 24.40
C ASP A 50 3.87 -5.67 23.96
N LYS A 51 3.75 -6.85 24.57
CA LYS A 51 4.55 -8.03 24.18
C LYS A 51 4.23 -8.46 22.75
N GLU A 52 2.96 -8.49 22.39
CA GLU A 52 2.53 -8.84 21.02
C GLU A 52 2.98 -7.81 20.01
N LYS A 53 2.93 -6.52 20.36
CA LYS A 53 3.44 -5.44 19.50
C LYS A 53 4.92 -5.67 19.15
N ILE A 54 5.76 -5.95 20.16
CA ILE A 54 7.19 -6.25 19.94
C ILE A 54 7.36 -7.49 19.06
N GLN A 55 6.55 -8.53 19.25
CA GLN A 55 6.62 -9.74 18.43
C GLN A 55 6.21 -9.48 16.97
N ILE A 56 5.19 -8.67 16.73
CA ILE A 56 4.74 -8.28 15.39
C ILE A 56 5.83 -7.45 14.69
N GLU A 57 6.42 -6.47 15.38
CA GLU A 57 7.51 -5.64 14.84
C GLU A 57 8.76 -6.48 14.50
N GLN A 58 9.15 -7.41 15.37
CA GLN A 58 10.27 -8.31 15.11
C GLN A 58 9.98 -9.26 13.94
N GLN A 59 8.75 -9.76 13.84
CA GLN A 59 8.32 -10.59 12.72
C GLN A 59 8.38 -9.80 11.41
N ASP A 60 7.90 -8.56 11.39
CA ASP A 60 7.95 -7.70 10.21
C ASP A 60 9.39 -7.50 9.72
N ILE A 61 10.31 -7.17 10.62
CA ILE A 61 11.75 -7.07 10.30
C ILE A 61 12.30 -8.39 9.73
N ASN A 62 11.91 -9.53 10.30
CA ASN A 62 12.36 -10.84 9.83
C ASN A 62 11.80 -11.17 8.43
N VAL A 63 10.54 -10.81 8.15
CA VAL A 63 9.91 -10.99 6.84
C VAL A 63 10.53 -10.05 5.81
N ILE A 64 10.83 -8.80 6.16
CA ILE A 64 11.56 -7.88 5.28
C ILE A 64 12.92 -8.46 4.89
N LYS A 65 13.68 -8.99 5.85
CA LYS A 65 15.04 -9.51 5.62
C LYS A 65 15.08 -10.89 4.95
N SER A 66 14.12 -11.76 5.27
CA SER A 66 14.19 -13.20 4.96
C SER A 66 12.87 -13.79 4.48
N GLY A 67 11.89 -12.96 4.14
CA GLY A 67 10.56 -13.37 3.68
C GLY A 67 10.54 -14.10 2.35
N ARG A 68 11.68 -14.30 1.66
CA ARG A 68 11.80 -15.20 0.49
C ARG A 68 12.22 -16.63 0.86
N ASN A 69 12.55 -16.90 2.12
CA ASN A 69 12.74 -18.25 2.66
C ASN A 69 11.36 -18.86 3.01
N PRO A 70 10.88 -19.90 2.29
CA PRO A 70 9.56 -20.48 2.54
C PRO A 70 9.43 -21.16 3.91
N ASN A 71 10.57 -21.46 4.55
CA ASN A 71 10.64 -22.10 5.86
C ASN A 71 10.81 -21.10 7.01
N LEU A 72 10.86 -19.78 6.73
CA LEU A 72 10.90 -18.75 7.77
C LEU A 72 9.74 -18.97 8.74
N LYS A 73 10.03 -19.04 10.03
CA LYS A 73 9.03 -19.20 11.08
C LYS A 73 8.35 -17.86 11.36
N VAL A 74 7.03 -17.89 11.44
CA VAL A 74 6.17 -16.75 11.76
C VAL A 74 5.12 -17.20 12.76
N LEU A 75 4.74 -16.29 13.67
CA LEU A 75 3.58 -16.42 14.52
C LEU A 75 2.33 -16.03 13.70
N TYR A 76 1.43 -17.00 13.50
CA TYR A 76 0.19 -16.83 12.76
C TYR A 76 -0.94 -17.55 13.49
N LYS A 77 -2.01 -16.81 13.86
CA LYS A 77 -3.14 -17.32 14.67
C LYS A 77 -2.65 -18.07 15.92
N ASP A 78 -1.77 -17.43 16.69
CA ASP A 78 -1.13 -17.94 17.92
C ASP A 78 -0.31 -19.24 17.75
N ARG A 79 0.05 -19.61 16.51
CA ARG A 79 0.89 -20.77 16.19
C ARG A 79 2.17 -20.36 15.48
N GLU A 80 3.29 -20.95 15.85
CA GLU A 80 4.54 -20.79 15.10
C GLU A 80 4.57 -21.78 13.93
N ILE A 81 4.42 -21.26 12.70
CA ILE A 81 4.38 -22.05 11.47
C ILE A 81 5.31 -21.45 10.41
N SER A 82 5.51 -22.15 9.29
CA SER A 82 6.27 -21.56 8.19
C SER A 82 5.45 -20.47 7.50
N ILE A 83 6.12 -19.42 7.01
CA ILE A 83 5.50 -18.32 6.26
C ILE A 83 4.74 -18.83 5.02
N ASN A 84 5.22 -19.90 4.39
CA ASN A 84 4.52 -20.50 3.27
C ASN A 84 3.17 -21.13 3.68
N LEU A 85 3.12 -21.81 4.83
CA LEU A 85 1.87 -22.35 5.35
C LEU A 85 0.92 -21.23 5.79
N ALA A 86 1.42 -20.21 6.50
CA ALA A 86 0.63 -19.04 6.89
C ALA A 86 0.02 -18.34 5.67
N ARG A 87 0.80 -18.17 4.59
CA ARG A 87 0.32 -17.61 3.32
C ARG A 87 -0.77 -18.46 2.68
N GLN A 88 -0.62 -19.78 2.67
CA GLN A 88 -1.62 -20.69 2.11
C GLN A 88 -2.95 -20.61 2.87
N GLU A 89 -2.89 -20.58 4.20
CA GLU A 89 -4.08 -20.40 5.04
C GLU A 89 -4.74 -19.03 4.80
N LEU A 90 -3.96 -17.94 4.78
CA LEU A 90 -4.49 -16.60 4.51
C LEU A 90 -5.11 -16.50 3.11
N ILE A 91 -4.44 -17.00 2.06
CA ILE A 91 -4.97 -16.97 0.69
C ILE A 91 -6.26 -17.80 0.58
N LYS A 92 -6.35 -18.92 1.29
CA LYS A 92 -7.59 -19.71 1.34
C LYS A 92 -8.73 -18.88 1.94
N ASP A 93 -8.49 -18.20 3.05
CA ASP A 93 -9.48 -17.36 3.71
C ASP A 93 -9.91 -16.19 2.78
N LEU A 94 -8.94 -15.49 2.17
CA LEU A 94 -9.23 -14.40 1.23
C LEU A 94 -9.98 -14.87 -0.01
N ARG A 95 -9.71 -16.09 -0.49
CA ARG A 95 -10.45 -16.67 -1.61
C ARG A 95 -11.90 -16.96 -1.23
N GLN A 96 -12.16 -17.44 -0.02
CA GLN A 96 -13.52 -17.65 0.45
C GLN A 96 -14.27 -16.31 0.52
N LEU A 97 -13.63 -15.28 1.07
CA LEU A 97 -14.20 -13.93 1.10
C LEU A 97 -14.47 -13.40 -0.31
N ALA A 98 -13.56 -13.59 -1.26
CA ALA A 98 -13.73 -13.17 -2.65
C ALA A 98 -14.96 -13.79 -3.33
N LEU A 99 -15.33 -15.03 -2.98
CA LEU A 99 -16.53 -15.68 -3.52
C LEU A 99 -17.82 -14.98 -3.06
N GLU A 100 -17.83 -14.39 -1.86
CA GLU A 100 -19.01 -13.69 -1.33
C GLU A 100 -19.32 -12.39 -2.09
N PHE A 101 -18.32 -11.78 -2.75
CA PHE A 101 -18.50 -10.59 -3.58
C PHE A 101 -19.30 -10.87 -4.86
N LYS A 102 -19.41 -12.15 -5.28
CA LYS A 102 -20.05 -12.56 -6.53
C LYS A 102 -19.50 -11.84 -7.77
N ASP A 103 -18.25 -11.40 -7.69
CA ASP A 103 -17.50 -10.79 -8.78
C ASP A 103 -16.25 -11.63 -9.03
N GLN A 104 -16.18 -12.21 -10.24
CA GLN A 104 -15.10 -13.08 -10.66
C GLN A 104 -13.74 -12.37 -10.62
N ALA A 105 -13.70 -11.04 -10.76
CA ALA A 105 -12.45 -10.29 -10.74
C ALA A 105 -11.72 -10.37 -9.39
N PHE A 106 -12.43 -10.51 -8.26
CA PHE A 106 -11.81 -10.73 -6.95
C PHE A 106 -11.22 -12.14 -6.82
N VAL A 107 -11.91 -13.14 -7.33
CA VAL A 107 -11.44 -14.53 -7.35
C VAL A 107 -10.19 -14.66 -8.24
N ASP A 108 -10.21 -14.00 -9.40
CA ASP A 108 -9.10 -13.99 -10.35
C ASP A 108 -7.89 -13.25 -9.77
N ALA A 109 -8.09 -12.12 -9.08
CA ALA A 109 -7.00 -11.41 -8.41
C ALA A 109 -6.24 -12.30 -7.41
N ILE A 110 -6.96 -13.09 -6.60
CA ILE A 110 -6.35 -14.04 -5.67
C ILE A 110 -5.60 -15.15 -6.42
N LYS A 111 -6.16 -15.68 -7.50
CA LYS A 111 -5.50 -16.68 -8.36
C LYS A 111 -4.22 -16.12 -8.98
N ASN A 112 -4.23 -14.85 -9.37
CA ASN A 112 -3.13 -14.16 -10.04
C ASN A 112 -2.00 -13.74 -9.09
N LEU A 113 -2.18 -13.80 -7.76
CA LEU A 113 -1.11 -13.57 -6.79
C LEU A 113 0.11 -14.49 -7.03
N GLY A 114 -0.08 -15.65 -7.65
CA GLY A 114 0.99 -16.51 -8.15
C GLY A 114 1.86 -17.12 -7.04
N SER A 115 3.17 -17.25 -7.29
CA SER A 115 4.10 -17.94 -6.38
C SER A 115 4.82 -17.01 -5.42
N PHE A 116 5.45 -17.59 -4.40
CA PHE A 116 6.24 -16.90 -3.37
C PHE A 116 7.49 -16.16 -3.90
N LYS A 117 7.90 -16.41 -5.16
CA LYS A 117 9.12 -15.84 -5.76
C LYS A 117 8.82 -15.02 -7.03
N LYS A 118 7.92 -14.03 -6.93
CA LYS A 118 7.72 -12.98 -7.95
C LYS A 118 8.80 -11.91 -7.90
N ASN A 119 8.86 -11.02 -8.90
CA ASN A 119 9.81 -9.90 -9.00
C ASN A 119 11.26 -10.36 -8.82
N LYS A 120 11.68 -11.30 -9.67
CA LYS A 120 13.07 -11.72 -9.73
C LYS A 120 13.81 -10.73 -10.63
N PHE A 121 14.78 -10.06 -10.05
CA PHE A 121 15.69 -9.24 -10.81
C PHE A 121 16.59 -10.15 -11.67
N ASN A 122 16.67 -9.87 -12.97
CA ASN A 122 17.56 -10.57 -13.87
C ASN A 122 18.99 -10.09 -13.63
N GLN A 123 19.84 -10.94 -13.06
CA GLN A 123 21.22 -10.57 -12.73
C GLN A 123 22.14 -10.41 -13.95
N ALA A 124 21.66 -10.72 -15.17
CA ALA A 124 22.41 -10.49 -16.39
C ALA A 124 22.47 -9.00 -16.80
N GLU A 125 21.61 -8.15 -16.24
CA GLU A 125 21.60 -6.70 -16.43
C GLU A 125 21.83 -5.99 -15.09
N SER A 126 22.36 -4.76 -15.13
CA SER A 126 22.53 -3.97 -13.91
C SER A 126 21.20 -3.42 -13.42
N PHE A 127 21.06 -3.20 -12.11
CA PHE A 127 19.81 -2.65 -11.56
C PHE A 127 19.49 -1.25 -12.12
N HIS A 128 20.53 -0.45 -12.37
CA HIS A 128 20.40 0.86 -12.97
C HIS A 128 19.85 0.76 -14.39
N ASP A 129 20.48 -0.05 -15.26
CA ASP A 129 20.08 -0.17 -16.66
C ASP A 129 18.66 -0.74 -16.81
N TYR A 130 18.31 -1.72 -15.97
CA TYR A 130 16.94 -2.22 -15.89
C TYR A 130 15.95 -1.11 -15.51
N GLY A 131 16.27 -0.29 -14.52
CA GLY A 131 15.44 0.83 -14.09
C GLY A 131 15.24 1.88 -15.20
N ILE A 132 16.32 2.24 -15.91
CA ILE A 132 16.25 3.17 -17.05
C ILE A 132 15.39 2.59 -18.17
N LYS A 133 15.61 1.33 -18.55
CA LYS A 133 14.80 0.64 -19.54
C LYS A 133 13.32 0.64 -19.16
N LYS A 134 13.00 0.29 -17.91
CA LYS A 134 11.63 0.30 -17.40
C LYS A 134 11.00 1.69 -17.41
N THR A 135 11.78 2.72 -17.10
CA THR A 135 11.33 4.11 -17.17
C THR A 135 10.90 4.49 -18.59
N ILE A 136 11.70 4.13 -19.60
CA ILE A 136 11.39 4.41 -21.01
C ILE A 136 10.12 3.65 -21.44
N GLU A 137 10.01 2.36 -21.11
CA GLU A 137 8.83 1.54 -21.41
C GLU A 137 7.55 2.13 -20.77
N ASN A 138 7.64 2.53 -19.50
CA ASN A 138 6.52 3.11 -18.77
C ASN A 138 6.14 4.48 -19.33
N PHE A 139 7.11 5.33 -19.68
CA PHE A 139 6.86 6.64 -20.28
C PHE A 139 6.09 6.51 -21.61
N GLN A 140 6.51 5.58 -22.47
CA GLN A 140 5.79 5.31 -23.73
C GLN A 140 4.36 4.84 -23.47
N THR A 141 4.17 3.97 -22.48
CA THR A 141 2.85 3.47 -22.10
C THR A 141 1.95 4.59 -21.57
N ILE A 142 2.44 5.41 -20.65
CA ILE A 142 1.67 6.51 -20.05
C ILE A 142 1.27 7.53 -21.12
N ASN A 143 2.17 7.88 -22.04
CA ASN A 143 1.86 8.82 -23.13
C ASN A 143 0.89 8.26 -24.17
N SER A 144 0.68 6.94 -24.20
CA SER A 144 -0.32 6.31 -25.06
C SER A 144 -1.73 6.34 -24.47
N PHE A 145 -1.87 6.68 -23.18
CA PHE A 145 -3.17 6.79 -22.54
C PHE A 145 -3.98 7.93 -23.20
N SER A 146 -5.28 7.68 -23.40
CA SER A 146 -6.23 8.60 -24.03
C SER A 146 -7.41 8.85 -23.09
N ASN A 147 -8.22 9.86 -23.39
CA ASN A 147 -9.36 10.30 -22.56
C ASN A 147 -8.96 10.97 -21.25
N PHE A 148 -7.94 11.83 -21.27
CA PHE A 148 -7.66 12.73 -20.17
C PHE A 148 -8.47 14.02 -20.32
N ASP A 149 -9.07 14.45 -19.21
CA ASP A 149 -9.68 15.77 -19.12
C ASP A 149 -8.57 16.81 -18.88
N VAL A 150 -7.97 17.27 -19.98
CA VAL A 150 -6.89 18.26 -19.95
C VAL A 150 -7.40 19.58 -19.38
N GLU A 151 -8.64 19.97 -19.70
CA GLU A 151 -9.25 21.20 -19.18
C GLU A 151 -9.37 21.16 -17.66
N LEU A 152 -9.77 20.02 -17.09
CA LEU A 152 -9.79 19.84 -15.64
C LEU A 152 -8.39 19.98 -15.02
N CYS A 153 -7.36 19.39 -15.62
CA CYS A 153 -5.99 19.50 -15.14
C CYS A 153 -5.47 20.95 -15.21
N GLU A 154 -5.72 21.65 -16.31
CA GLU A 154 -5.31 23.05 -16.47
C GLU A 154 -6.04 23.96 -15.49
N LYS A 155 -7.34 23.71 -15.27
CA LYS A 155 -8.12 24.43 -14.27
C LYS A 155 -7.57 24.21 -12.87
N GLU A 156 -7.30 22.96 -12.46
CA GLU A 156 -6.74 22.65 -11.15
C GLU A 156 -5.35 23.29 -10.98
N ALA A 157 -4.51 23.25 -12.01
CA ALA A 157 -3.22 23.94 -12.00
C ALA A 157 -3.39 25.45 -11.77
N SER A 158 -4.31 26.10 -12.49
CA SER A 158 -4.61 27.53 -12.31
C SER A 158 -5.17 27.85 -10.92
N ASP A 159 -6.12 27.05 -10.43
CA ASP A 159 -6.78 27.28 -9.16
C ASP A 159 -5.82 27.04 -7.98
N SER A 160 -4.91 26.07 -8.09
CA SER A 160 -3.85 25.83 -7.08
C SER A 160 -2.90 27.03 -6.92
N LEU A 161 -2.56 27.72 -8.01
CA LEU A 161 -1.72 28.93 -7.97
C LEU A 161 -2.45 30.10 -7.30
N LYS A 162 -3.73 30.30 -7.61
CA LYS A 162 -4.55 31.34 -6.95
C LYS A 162 -4.66 31.07 -5.45
N GLU A 163 -4.83 29.81 -5.06
CA GLU A 163 -4.88 29.43 -3.65
C GLU A 163 -3.52 29.65 -2.95
N PHE A 164 -2.41 29.32 -3.61
CA PHE A 164 -1.07 29.62 -3.12
C PHE A 164 -0.88 31.12 -2.87
N ASP A 165 -1.25 31.98 -3.83
CA ASP A 165 -1.19 33.44 -3.67
C ASP A 165 -2.09 33.92 -2.53
N ARG A 166 -3.31 33.37 -2.41
CA ARG A 166 -4.25 33.69 -1.33
C ARG A 166 -3.69 33.33 0.05
N ILE A 167 -3.00 32.19 0.17
CA ILE A 167 -2.36 31.77 1.43
C ILE A 167 -1.25 32.76 1.78
N ASN A 168 -0.40 33.13 0.83
CA ASN A 168 0.73 34.04 1.06
C ASN A 168 0.31 35.50 1.32
N GLN A 169 -0.89 35.91 0.91
CA GLN A 169 -1.44 37.24 1.21
C GLN A 169 -2.00 37.35 2.63
N LYS A 170 -2.25 36.24 3.32
CA LYS A 170 -2.68 36.29 4.72
C LYS A 170 -1.51 36.70 5.59
N GLN A 171 -1.77 37.56 6.57
CA GLN A 171 -0.77 37.94 7.55
C GLN A 171 -0.33 36.70 8.33
N GLU A 172 0.90 36.25 8.08
CA GLU A 172 1.49 35.14 8.80
C GLU A 172 1.92 35.59 10.20
N ILE A 173 1.61 34.77 11.20
CA ILE A 173 2.27 34.85 12.51
C ILE A 173 3.73 34.42 12.34
N ALA A 174 4.61 34.86 13.23
CA ALA A 174 5.99 34.41 13.19
C ALA A 174 6.04 32.87 13.23
N PHE A 175 6.97 32.26 12.51
CA PHE A 175 7.07 30.79 12.44
C PHE A 175 7.13 30.14 13.83
N ASP A 176 7.84 30.75 14.77
CA ASP A 176 7.91 30.30 16.16
C ASP A 176 6.53 30.35 16.86
N GLU A 177 5.75 31.40 16.61
CA GLU A 177 4.38 31.51 17.12
C GLU A 177 3.46 30.45 16.51
N PHE A 178 3.63 30.14 15.22
CA PHE A 178 2.90 29.07 14.55
C PHE A 178 3.22 27.71 15.17
N VAL A 179 4.50 27.37 15.35
CA VAL A 179 4.92 26.10 15.94
C VAL A 179 4.41 25.97 17.37
N ASN A 180 4.52 27.04 18.18
CA ASN A 180 4.00 27.05 19.55
C ASN A 180 2.49 26.85 19.59
N SER A 181 1.75 27.58 18.73
CA SER A 181 0.29 27.45 18.61
C SER A 181 -0.13 26.06 18.15
N TYR A 182 0.57 25.48 17.18
CA TYR A 182 0.31 24.12 16.69
C TYR A 182 0.53 23.08 17.80
N ASN A 183 1.68 23.12 18.48
CA ASN A 183 2.01 22.17 19.53
C ASN A 183 1.09 22.27 20.75
N SER A 184 0.57 23.46 21.06
CA SER A 184 -0.41 23.64 22.14
C SER A 184 -1.74 22.91 21.93
N LYS A 185 -2.04 22.49 20.69
CA LYS A 185 -3.30 21.83 20.30
C LYS A 185 -3.19 20.30 20.20
N ILE A 186 -2.01 19.71 20.43
CA ILE A 186 -1.75 18.26 20.36
C ILE A 186 -2.05 17.60 21.70
#